data_AF-T2HPK1-F1
#
_entry.id   AF-T2HPK1-F1
#
_cell.length_a   1.000
_cell.length_b   1.000
_cell.length_c   1.000
_cell.angle_alpha   90.00
_cell.angle_beta   90.00
_cell.angle_gamma   90.00
#
_symmetry.space_group_name_H-M   'P 1'
#
loop_
_entity.id
_entity.type
_entity.pdbx_description
1 polymer ?
#
loop_
_entity_poly.entity_id
_entity_poly.type
_entity_poly.pdbx_seq_one_letter_code
_entity_poly.pdbx_strand_id
1 'polypeptide(L)'
;EQRCIELVIVADHRMFTKYEGDETEISSRIYETVNALNVIFRLLRIHVALIGLEIWDRGDLMSVTLSADDTLESFGEWRRHFLKRKKHDNAQLLTGMIFNENIEGRAYK
;
A
#
# COMPACT_ATOMS: atom_id res chain seq x y z
N GLU A 1 22.97 -2.93 -14.14
CA GLU A 1 22.63 -1.96 -13.08
C GLU A 1 21.53 -2.54 -12.21
N GLN A 2 21.51 -2.21 -10.92
CA GLN A 2 20.44 -2.61 -9.99
C GLN A 2 19.31 -1.57 -10.11
N ARG A 3 18.08 -2.02 -10.36
CA ARG A 3 16.92 -1.12 -10.43
C ARG A 3 16.38 -0.90 -9.03
N CYS A 4 16.02 0.33 -8.69
CA CYS A 4 15.32 0.65 -7.45
C CYS A 4 13.86 0.97 -7.76
N ILE A 5 12.95 0.50 -6.92
CA ILE A 5 11.55 0.96 -6.90
C ILE A 5 11.35 1.69 -5.60
N GLU A 6 11.09 2.99 -5.68
CA GLU A 6 10.68 3.81 -4.55
C GLU A 6 9.20 3.55 -4.22
N LEU A 7 8.96 2.78 -3.16
CA LEU A 7 7.64 2.31 -2.75
C LEU A 7 7.08 3.16 -1.60
N VAL A 8 5.80 3.51 -1.72
CA VAL A 8 4.97 3.98 -0.60
C VAL A 8 3.93 2.91 -0.27
N ILE A 9 3.75 2.59 1.00
CA ILE A 9 2.63 1.75 1.46
C ILE A 9 1.66 2.59 2.27
N VAL A 10 0.38 2.44 1.99
CA VAL A 10 -0.71 3.11 2.69
C VAL A 10 -1.56 2.06 3.37
N ALA A 11 -1.79 2.19 4.67
CA ALA A 11 -2.74 1.37 5.42
C ALA A 11 -4.04 2.14 5.62
N ASP A 12 -5.16 1.58 5.17
CA ASP A 12 -6.47 2.20 5.32
C ASP A 12 -6.98 2.20 6.77
N HIS A 13 -8.09 2.88 7.03
CA HIS A 13 -8.63 3.00 8.38
C HIS A 13 -9.15 1.66 8.94
N ARG A 14 -9.55 0.74 8.05
CA ARG A 14 -9.92 -0.63 8.45
C ARG A 14 -8.70 -1.38 8.97
N MET A 15 -7.54 -1.22 8.35
CA MET A 15 -6.28 -1.75 8.90
C MET A 15 -5.98 -1.14 10.27
N PHE A 16 -6.11 0.18 10.41
CA PHE A 16 -5.92 0.84 11.71
C PHE A 16 -6.83 0.25 12.81
N THR A 17 -8.12 0.07 12.50
CA THR A 17 -9.10 -0.49 13.43
C THR A 17 -8.84 -1.97 13.71
N LYS A 18 -8.45 -2.76 12.69
CA LYS A 18 -8.14 -4.19 12.81
C LYS A 18 -7.01 -4.46 13.80
N TYR A 19 -6.06 -3.55 13.91
CA TYR A 19 -4.94 -3.63 14.85
C TYR A 19 -5.17 -2.78 16.10
N GLU A 20 -6.42 -2.49 16.45
CA GLU A 20 -6.79 -1.77 17.68
C GLU A 20 -6.12 -0.39 17.83
N GLY A 21 -5.77 0.24 16.70
CA GLY A 21 -5.05 1.50 16.67
C GLY A 21 -3.55 1.41 16.93
N ASP A 22 -2.97 0.21 16.98
CA ASP A 22 -1.53 0.00 17.14
C ASP A 22 -0.77 0.26 15.82
N GLU A 23 -0.37 1.52 15.63
CA GLU A 23 0.44 1.93 14.48
C GLU A 23 1.81 1.24 14.42
N THR A 24 2.35 0.81 15.57
CA THR A 24 3.66 0.14 15.63
C THR A 24 3.55 -1.27 15.07
N GLU A 25 2.52 -2.02 15.44
CA GLU A 25 2.23 -3.35 14.89
C GLU A 25 1.97 -3.28 13.37
N ILE A 26 1.16 -2.31 12.92
CA ILE A 26 0.91 -2.09 11.48
C ILE A 26 2.22 -1.79 10.75
N SER A 27 3.05 -0.90 11.30
CA SER A 27 4.33 -0.53 10.71
C SER A 27 5.30 -1.72 10.66
N SER A 28 5.39 -2.52 11.72
CA SER A 28 6.24 -3.72 11.77
C SER A 28 5.89 -4.69 10.65
N ARG A 29 4.59 -4.97 10.47
CA ARG A 29 4.10 -5.85 9.40
C ARG A 29 4.42 -5.32 8.00
N ILE A 30 4.33 -4.02 7.81
CA ILE A 30 4.69 -3.37 6.54
C ILE A 30 6.20 -3.54 6.28
N TYR A 31 7.06 -3.32 7.29
CA TYR A 31 8.50 -3.53 7.17
C TYR A 31 8.86 -4.99 6.86
N GLU A 32 8.23 -5.94 7.54
CA GLU A 32 8.38 -7.38 7.26
C GLU A 32 7.99 -7.73 5.83
N THR A 33 6.86 -7.19 5.35
CA THR A 33 6.40 -7.38 3.97
C THR A 33 7.41 -6.85 2.97
N VAL A 34 7.94 -5.64 3.16
CA VAL A 34 8.97 -5.06 2.28
C VAL A 34 10.27 -5.85 2.32
N ASN A 35 10.67 -6.36 3.48
CA ASN A 35 11.82 -7.24 3.61
C ASN A 35 11.63 -8.53 2.79
N ALA A 36 10.45 -9.15 2.86
CA ALA A 36 10.11 -10.31 2.04
C ALA A 36 10.12 -9.97 0.53
N LEU A 37 9.57 -8.83 0.12
CA LEU A 37 9.63 -8.35 -1.27
C LEU A 37 11.07 -8.22 -1.74
N ASN A 38 11.96 -7.63 -0.93
CA ASN A 38 13.37 -7.51 -1.28
C ASN A 38 14.06 -8.87 -1.48
N VAL A 39 13.69 -9.90 -0.72
CA VAL A 39 14.18 -11.27 -0.94
C VAL A 39 13.71 -11.82 -2.29
N ILE A 40 12.42 -11.64 -2.61
CA ILE A 40 11.80 -12.12 -3.85
C ILE A 40 12.39 -11.41 -5.08
N PHE A 41 12.52 -10.08 -5.02
CA PHE A 41 12.98 -9.25 -6.14
C PHE A 41 14.50 -9.28 -6.37
N ARG A 42 15.26 -9.86 -5.44
CA ARG A 42 16.72 -9.95 -5.51
C ARG A 42 17.22 -10.62 -6.80
N LEU A 43 16.58 -11.71 -7.24
CA LEU A 43 16.97 -12.43 -8.47
C LEU A 43 16.78 -11.59 -9.73
N LEU A 44 15.85 -10.63 -9.70
CA LEU A 44 15.56 -9.70 -10.79
C LEU A 44 16.45 -8.44 -10.76
N ARG A 45 17.41 -8.38 -9.82
CA ARG A 45 18.26 -7.21 -9.54
C ARG A 45 17.42 -5.95 -9.30
N ILE A 46 16.28 -6.10 -8.63
CA ILE A 46 15.42 -5.01 -8.19
C ILE A 46 15.55 -4.88 -6.67
N HIS A 47 15.75 -3.65 -6.18
CA HIS A 47 15.64 -3.28 -4.79
C HIS A 47 14.35 -2.50 -4.57
N VAL A 48 13.56 -2.88 -3.57
CA VAL A 48 12.35 -2.16 -3.17
C VAL A 48 12.70 -1.30 -1.97
N ALA A 49 12.75 0.01 -2.17
CA ALA A 49 13.00 0.97 -1.11
C ALA A 49 11.67 1.51 -0.58
N LEU A 50 11.31 1.20 0.67
CA LEU A 50 10.16 1.80 1.33
C LEU A 50 10.52 3.24 1.73
N ILE A 51 9.98 4.21 0.99
CA ILE A 51 10.30 5.64 1.17
C ILE A 51 9.16 6.43 1.84
N GLY A 52 8.04 5.77 2.14
CA GLY A 52 6.90 6.36 2.83
C GLY A 52 5.93 5.30 3.33
N LEU A 53 5.39 5.56 4.51
CA LEU A 53 4.36 4.77 5.15
C LEU A 53 3.29 5.75 5.64
N GLU A 54 2.05 5.59 5.19
CA GLU A 54 0.90 6.41 5.60
C GLU A 54 -0.13 5.50 6.26
N ILE A 55 -0.61 5.85 7.45
CA ILE A 55 -1.70 5.14 8.14
C ILE A 55 -2.86 6.11 8.29
N TRP A 56 -4.05 5.70 7.86
CA TRP A 56 -5.25 6.53 7.95
C TRP A 56 -5.93 6.38 9.31
N ASP A 57 -5.35 7.01 10.33
CA ASP A 57 -5.79 6.98 11.74
C ASP A 57 -7.17 7.63 11.98
N ARG A 58 -7.52 8.64 11.18
CA ARG A 58 -8.73 9.47 11.34
C ARG A 58 -9.88 9.11 10.39
N GLY A 59 -9.74 8.07 9.59
CA GLY A 59 -10.70 7.68 8.56
C GLY A 59 -10.09 7.64 7.17
N ASP A 60 -10.75 6.94 6.26
CA ASP A 60 -10.24 6.76 4.90
C ASP A 60 -10.17 8.09 4.13
N LEU A 61 -9.07 8.31 3.40
CA LEU A 61 -8.86 9.53 2.59
C LEU A 61 -9.39 9.40 1.15
N MET A 62 -9.93 8.25 0.81
CA MET A 62 -10.63 7.94 -0.45
C MET A 62 -11.62 6.80 -0.21
N SER A 63 -12.43 6.47 -1.22
CA SER A 63 -13.40 5.39 -1.11
C SER A 63 -12.73 4.02 -1.21
N VAL A 64 -12.91 3.19 -0.17
CA VAL A 64 -12.57 1.76 -0.17
C VAL A 64 -13.88 0.98 -0.17
N THR A 65 -14.13 0.21 -1.23
CA THR A 65 -15.40 -0.50 -1.46
C THR A 65 -15.17 -2.01 -1.62
N LEU A 66 -16.26 -2.78 -1.74
CA LEU A 66 -16.16 -4.21 -2.04
C LEU A 66 -15.68 -4.50 -3.48
N SER A 67 -15.71 -3.50 -4.37
CA SER A 67 -15.14 -3.58 -5.72
C SER A 67 -13.66 -3.22 -5.67
N ALA A 68 -12.80 -4.18 -5.99
CA ALA A 68 -11.36 -3.96 -6.08
C ALA A 68 -11.01 -2.97 -7.21
N ASP A 69 -11.80 -2.94 -8.29
CA ASP A 69 -11.62 -2.01 -9.40
C ASP A 69 -11.96 -0.56 -8.98
N ASP A 70 -13.11 -0.34 -8.34
CA ASP A 70 -13.53 1.00 -7.87
C ASP A 70 -12.57 1.54 -6.81
N THR A 71 -12.08 0.64 -5.94
CA THR A 71 -11.07 0.97 -4.93
C THR A 71 -9.74 1.33 -5.58
N LEU A 72 -9.28 0.59 -6.60
CA LEU A 72 -8.05 0.89 -7.33
C LEU A 72 -8.14 2.23 -8.08
N GLU A 73 -9.28 2.53 -8.69
CA GLU A 73 -9.52 3.80 -9.36
C GLU A 73 -9.44 4.96 -8.36
N SER A 74 -10.20 4.86 -7.26
CA SER A 74 -10.20 5.85 -6.18
C SER A 74 -8.79 6.04 -5.58
N PHE A 75 -8.02 4.96 -5.45
CA PHE A 75 -6.65 5.02 -4.93
C PHE A 75 -5.71 5.71 -5.92
N GLY A 76 -5.87 5.44 -7.21
CA GLY A 76 -5.11 6.09 -8.28
C GLY A 76 -5.31 7.60 -8.32
N GLU A 77 -6.56 8.05 -8.16
CA GLU A 77 -6.92 9.46 -8.05
C GLU A 77 -6.28 10.10 -6.81
N TRP A 78 -6.44 9.48 -5.63
CA TRP A 78 -5.79 9.93 -4.40
C TRP A 78 -4.26 10.04 -4.56
N ARG A 79 -3.63 9.02 -5.15
CA ARG A 79 -2.18 8.98 -5.40
C ARG A 79 -1.74 10.13 -6.29
N ARG A 80 -2.53 10.52 -7.30
CA ARG A 80 -2.22 11.64 -8.19
C ARG A 80 -2.07 12.95 -7.43
N HIS A 81 -2.89 13.16 -6.40
CA HIS A 81 -2.75 14.30 -5.49
C HIS A 81 -1.57 14.12 -4.54
N PHE A 82 -1.40 12.92 -3.97
CA PHE A 82 -0.31 12.61 -3.04
C PHE A 82 1.09 12.75 -3.67
N LEU A 83 1.25 12.46 -4.96
CA LEU A 83 2.49 12.64 -5.73
C LEU A 83 3.02 14.08 -5.74
N LYS A 84 2.18 15.08 -5.43
CA LYS A 84 2.60 16.47 -5.28
C LYS A 84 3.34 16.72 -3.97
N ARG A 85 3.09 15.90 -2.94
CA ARG A 85 3.70 15.99 -1.61
C ARG A 85 4.89 15.05 -1.44
N LYS A 86 4.77 13.82 -1.96
CA LYS A 86 5.80 12.78 -1.84
C LYS A 86 6.00 12.13 -3.21
N LYS A 87 7.14 12.39 -3.84
CA LYS A 87 7.54 11.67 -5.06
C LYS A 87 7.87 10.21 -4.72
N HIS A 88 7.43 9.29 -5.58
CA HIS A 88 7.62 7.85 -5.45
C HIS A 88 7.26 7.16 -6.78
N ASP A 89 7.85 6.01 -7.06
CA ASP A 89 7.60 5.23 -8.28
C ASP A 89 6.29 4.47 -8.20
N ASN A 90 6.05 3.81 -7.06
CA ASN A 90 4.89 2.95 -6.84
C ASN A 90 4.26 3.20 -5.48
N ALA A 91 2.93 3.04 -5.40
CA ALA A 91 2.22 3.03 -4.12
C ALA A 91 1.29 1.83 -4.06
N GLN A 92 1.18 1.23 -2.87
CA GLN A 92 0.33 0.08 -2.60
C GLN A 92 -0.61 0.40 -1.43
N LEU A 93 -1.90 0.14 -1.61
CA LEU A 93 -2.90 0.23 -0.54
C LEU A 93 -3.01 -1.14 0.13
N LEU A 94 -2.77 -1.19 1.44
CA LEU A 94 -3.08 -2.31 2.30
C LEU A 94 -4.40 -2.02 3.00
N THR A 95 -5.42 -2.82 2.71
CA THR A 95 -6.77 -2.64 3.25
C THR A 95 -7.22 -3.86 4.04
N GLY A 96 -8.01 -3.61 5.09
CA GLY A 96 -8.74 -4.65 5.81
C GLY A 96 -10.02 -5.10 5.08
N MET A 97 -10.31 -4.55 3.91
CA MET A 97 -11.47 -4.90 3.08
C MET A 97 -11.33 -6.31 2.51
N ILE A 98 -12.42 -7.07 2.56
CA ILE A 98 -12.55 -8.33 1.83
C ILE A 98 -13.31 -8.00 0.54
N PHE A 99 -12.62 -8.01 -0.59
CA PHE A 99 -13.24 -7.69 -1.87
C PHE A 99 -14.18 -8.81 -2.34
N ASN A 100 -15.09 -8.46 -3.25
CA ASN A 100 -15.94 -9.43 -3.92
C ASN A 100 -15.12 -10.43 -4.76
N GLU A 101 -15.75 -11.54 -5.13
CA GLU A 101 -15.22 -12.52 -6.09
C GLU A 101 -13.90 -13.21 -5.65
N ASN A 102 -13.61 -13.24 -4.34
CA ASN A 102 -12.37 -13.78 -3.77
C ASN A 102 -11.10 -13.11 -4.33
N ILE A 103 -11.19 -11.82 -4.66
CA ILE A 103 -10.04 -11.03 -5.12
C ILE A 103 -9.22 -10.59 -3.90
N GLU A 104 -7.95 -10.99 -3.85
CA GLU A 104 -7.01 -10.60 -2.78
C GLU A 104 -6.28 -9.28 -3.08
N GLY A 105 -6.34 -8.80 -4.33
CA GLY A 105 -5.69 -7.56 -4.74
C GLY A 105 -5.88 -7.23 -6.23
N ARG A 106 -5.62 -5.97 -6.58
CA ARG A 106 -5.75 -5.46 -7.95
C ARG A 106 -4.64 -4.45 -8.24
N ALA A 107 -4.13 -4.45 -9.47
CA ALA A 107 -3.15 -3.50 -9.96
C ALA A 107 -3.46 -3.13 -11.42
N TYR A 108 -3.04 -1.94 -11.84
CA TYR A 108 -3.05 -1.58 -13.26
C TYR A 108 -2.13 -2.52 -14.04
N LYS A 109 -2.55 -2.87 -15.26
CA LYS A 109 -1.78 -3.73 -16.18
C LYS A 109 -0.56 -3.01 -16.75
#